data_AF-A0A523LCD1-F1
#
_entry.id   AF-A0A523LCD1-F1
#
_cell.length_a   1.000
_cell.length_b   1.000
_cell.length_c   1.000
_cell.angle_alpha   90.00
_cell.angle_beta   90.00
_cell.angle_gamma   90.00
#
_symmetry.space_group_name_H-M   'P 1'
#
loop_
_entity.id
_entity.type
_entity.pdbx_description
1 polymer ?
#
loop_
_entity_poly.entity_id
_entity_poly.type
_entity_poly.pdbx_seq_one_letter_code
_entity_poly.pdbx_strand_id
1 'polypeptide(L)' 'FLRSDALAVVSLEGETYALPRVTSETGERFSGIGITLNKDGESASLMRADETVFSGCKSR' A
#
# COMPACT_ATOMS: atom_id res chain seq x y z
N PHE A 1 24.67 2.05 8.84
CA PHE A 1 23.36 2.72 8.90
C PHE A 1 22.36 1.93 8.05
N LEU A 2 21.64 0.96 8.64
CA LEU A 2 20.53 0.32 7.93
C LEU A 2 19.35 1.30 7.96
N ARG A 3 19.06 1.97 6.85
CA ARG A 3 17.72 2.53 6.67
C ARG A 3 16.80 1.33 6.47
N SER A 4 15.95 1.04 7.46
CA SER A 4 14.81 0.16 7.26
C SER A 4 13.88 0.85 6.29
N ASP A 5 14.01 0.56 5.00
CA ASP A 5 13.05 0.99 4.00
C ASP A 5 11.69 0.38 4.37
N ALA A 6 10.71 1.24 4.67
CA ALA A 6 9.40 0.77 5.09
C ALA A 6 8.75 -0.08 3.99
N LEU A 7 8.23 -1.25 4.37
CA LEU A 7 7.62 -2.23 3.49
C LEU A 7 6.19 -2.50 3.97
N ALA A 8 5.22 -2.50 3.04
CA ALA A 8 3.88 -3.02 3.30
C ALA A 8 3.74 -4.42 2.67
N VAL A 9 3.07 -5.33 3.37
CA VAL A 9 2.74 -6.67 2.85
C VAL A 9 1.24 -6.76 2.71
N VAL A 10 0.76 -7.07 1.51
CA VAL A 10 -0.66 -7.22 1.20
C VAL A 10 -0.92 -8.65 0.74
N SER A 11 -1.93 -9.30 1.32
CA SER A 11 -2.48 -10.55 0.77
C SER A 11 -3.77 -10.25 0.03
N LEU A 12 -3.82 -10.62 -1.25
CA LEU A 12 -4.97 -10.40 -2.12
C LEU A 12 -5.22 -11.66 -2.93
N GLU A 13 -6.41 -12.25 -2.79
CA GLU A 13 -6.82 -13.47 -3.52
C GLU A 13 -5.88 -14.67 -3.31
N GLY A 14 -5.25 -14.78 -2.15
CA GLY A 14 -4.29 -15.85 -1.83
C GLY A 14 -2.85 -15.57 -2.26
N GLU A 15 -2.62 -14.52 -3.05
CA GLU A 15 -1.28 -14.06 -3.43
C GLU A 15 -0.75 -13.03 -2.42
N THR A 16 0.57 -13.01 -2.21
CA THR A 16 1.23 -12.10 -1.26
C THR A 16 2.15 -11.13 -2.01
N TYR A 17 1.96 -9.84 -1.76
CA TYR A 17 2.69 -8.75 -2.41
C TYR A 17 3.50 -7.98 -1.39
N ALA A 18 4.81 -7.86 -1.63
CA ALA A 18 5.70 -7.00 -0.87
C ALA A 18 5.84 -5.65 -1.60
N LEU A 19 5.36 -4.57 -0.97
CA LEU A 19 5.26 -3.25 -1.54
C LEU A 19 6.26 -2.30 -0.86
N PRO A 20 7.36 -1.92 -1.54
CA PRO A 20 8.26 -0.90 -1.01
C PRO A 20 7.55 0.45 -0.92
N ARG A 21 7.92 1.26 0.08
CA ARG A 21 7.47 2.65 0.21
C ARG A 21 8.04 3.48 -0.94
N VAL A 22 7.19 4.28 -1.58
CA VAL A 22 7.56 5.14 -2.73
C VAL A 22 7.53 6.64 -2.38
N THR A 23 7.10 6.99 -1.16
CA THR A 23 6.94 8.37 -0.62
C THR A 23 5.86 9.23 -1.31
N SER A 24 5.21 10.07 -0.50
CA SER A 24 4.27 11.11 -0.94
C SER A 24 4.33 12.26 0.08
N GLU A 25 4.22 13.51 -0.38
CA GLU A 25 4.19 14.72 0.46
C GLU A 25 2.94 14.80 1.35
N THR A 26 1.89 14.04 1.03
CA THR A 26 0.57 14.16 1.68
C THR A 26 0.04 12.83 2.23
N GLY A 27 0.84 11.75 2.23
CA GLY A 27 0.43 10.43 2.71
C GLY A 27 1.50 9.35 2.50
N GLU A 28 1.22 8.13 2.96
CA GLU A 28 2.10 6.98 2.73
C GLU A 28 1.62 6.21 1.49
N ARG A 29 2.47 6.08 0.48
CA ARG A 29 2.23 5.24 -0.70
C ARG A 29 3.23 4.11 -0.76
N PHE A 30 2.73 2.89 -0.97
CA PHE A 30 3.50 1.69 -1.20
C PHE A 30 3.09 1.09 -2.53
N SER A 31 4.03 0.69 -3.37
CA SER A 31 3.72 0.24 -4.72
C SER A 31 4.67 -0.85 -5.18
N GLY A 32 4.12 -1.82 -5.90
CA GLY A 32 4.82 -2.94 -6.52
C GLY A 32 4.16 -3.29 -7.85
N ILE A 33 4.51 -4.45 -8.43
CA ILE A 33 4.02 -4.85 -9.75
C ILE A 33 2.49 -4.94 -9.74
N GLY A 34 1.84 -3.97 -10.38
CA GLY A 34 0.39 -3.93 -10.57
C GLY A 34 -0.43 -3.71 -9.29
N ILE A 35 0.18 -3.40 -8.14
CA ILE A 35 -0.53 -3.18 -6.86
C ILE A 35 -0.03 -1.89 -6.22
N THR A 36 -0.96 -1.07 -5.78
CA THR A 36 -0.68 0.16 -5.02
C THR A 36 -1.53 0.20 -3.75
N LEU A 37 -0.87 0.42 -2.62
CA LEU A 37 -1.51 0.73 -1.35
C LEU A 37 -1.30 2.22 -1.05
N ASN A 38 -2.40 2.96 -0.92
CA ASN A 38 -2.38 4.34 -0.44
C ASN A 38 -2.90 4.35 0.99
N LYS A 39 -2.21 5.07 1.87
CA LYS A 39 -2.60 5.27 3.25
C LYS A 39 -2.57 6.77 3.57
N ASP A 40 -3.70 7.25 4.05
CA ASP A 40 -3.93 8.62 4.47
C ASP A 40 -4.47 8.62 5.91
N GLY A 41 -3.60 8.94 6.86
CA GLY A 41 -3.87 8.79 8.29
C GLY A 41 -4.25 7.36 8.67
N GLU A 42 -5.48 7.18 9.15
CA GLU A 42 -6.07 5.90 9.55
C GLU A 42 -6.78 5.17 8.40
N SER A 43 -6.93 5.82 7.25
CA SER A 43 -7.65 5.27 6.10
C SER A 43 -6.68 4.73 5.05
N ALA A 44 -7.05 3.63 4.41
CA ALA A 44 -6.28 2.98 3.36
C ALA A 44 -7.16 2.61 2.16
N SER A 45 -6.54 2.61 0.97
CA SER A 45 -7.12 2.09 -0.26
C SER A 45 -6.10 1.23 -1.00
N LEU A 46 -6.59 0.16 -1.64
CA LEU A 46 -5.80 -0.75 -2.46
C LEU A 46 -6.27 -0.67 -3.90
N MET A 47 -5.32 -0.47 -4.80
CA MET A 47 -5.55 -0.45 -6.25
C MET A 47 -4.78 -1.58 -6.91
N ARG A 48 -5.39 -2.20 -7.92
CA ARG A 48 -4.73 -3.14 -8.83
C ARG A 48 -4.73 -2.53 -10.22
N ALA A 49 -3.56 -2.29 -10.79
CA ALA A 49 -3.37 -1.43 -11.95
C ALA A 49 -4.08 -0.08 -11.74
N ASP A 50 -5.18 0.17 -12.44
CA ASP A 50 -5.98 1.41 -12.37
C ASP A 50 -7.34 1.22 -11.69
N GLU A 51 -7.64 0.02 -11.19
CA GLU A 51 -8.90 -0.31 -10.54
C GLU A 51 -8.79 -0.26 -9.01
N THR A 52 -9.76 0.38 -8.35
CA THR A 52 -9.85 0.36 -6.89
C THR A 52 -10.46 -0.96 -6.44
N VAL A 53 -9.67 -1.76 -5.73
CA VAL A 53 -10.10 -3.06 -5.17
C VAL A 53 -10.70 -2.86 -3.78
N PHE A 54 -10.05 -2.05 -2.95
CA PHE A 54 -10.53 -1.68 -1.63
C PHE A 54 -10.44 -0.17 -1.42
N SER A 55 -11.47 0.41 -0.81
CA SER A 55 -11.52 1.84 -0.48
C SER A 55 -12.05 2.07 0.93
N GLY A 56 -11.44 3.01 1.66
CA GLY A 56 -11.92 3.41 2.98
C GLY A 56 -11.69 2.37 4.08
N CYS A 57 -10.72 1.47 3.90
CA CYS A 57 -10.32 0.54 4.95
C CYS A 57 -9.72 1.34 6.11
N LYS A 58 -10.14 1.06 7.34
CA LYS A 58 -9.61 1.72 8.54
C LYS A 58 -9.00 0.70 9.48
N SER A 59 -7.91 1.07 10.15
CA SER A 59 -7.45 0.32 11.30
C SER A 59 -8.48 0.42 12.43
N ARG A 60 -8.83 -0.72 13.03
CA ARG A 60 -9.73 -0.80 14.19
C ARG A 60 -8.95 -0.62 15.48
#